data_AF-A0A076MWP3-F1
#
_entry.id   AF-A0A076MWP3-F1
#
_cell.length_a   1.000
_cell.length_b   1.000
_cell.length_c   1.000
_cell.angle_alpha   90.00
_cell.angle_beta   90.00
_cell.angle_gamma   90.00
#
_symmetry.space_group_name_H-M   'P 1'
#
loop_
_entity.id
_entity.type
_entity.pdbx_description
1 polymer ?
#
loop_
_entity_poly.entity_id
_entity_poly.type
_entity_poly.pdbx_seq_one_letter_code
_entity_poly.pdbx_strand_id
1 'polypeptide(L)'
;MDISLEVNGHPEHLSVDPGVTLLDALRERLGITGPKKGCDRGQCGASTMHVGGRPVLSFLTLAAAVTKPVTTVEGLSTGDELHPVQQAFADQDALQCGFCTPGQGMSRTSSATAAEQSANS
;
A
#
# COMPACT_ATOMS: atom_id res chain seq x y z
N MET A 1 -14.60 -16.79 -1.17
CA MET A 1 -15.62 -15.74 -1.22
C MET A 1 -15.15 -14.66 -2.16
N ASP A 2 -16.06 -14.07 -2.92
CA ASP A 2 -15.69 -13.07 -3.92
C ASP A 2 -15.80 -11.67 -3.31
N ILE A 3 -14.75 -10.86 -3.50
CA ILE A 3 -14.65 -9.49 -3.00
C ILE A 3 -14.27 -8.56 -4.16
N SER A 4 -14.62 -7.28 -4.01
CA SER A 4 -14.20 -6.23 -4.92
C SER A 4 -13.35 -5.22 -4.15
N LEU A 5 -12.17 -4.91 -4.67
CA LEU A 5 -11.25 -3.91 -4.13
C LEU A 5 -10.99 -2.86 -5.20
N GLU A 6 -10.74 -1.63 -4.81
CA GLU A 6 -10.14 -0.62 -5.69
C GLU A 6 -8.70 -0.44 -5.22
N VAL A 7 -7.71 -0.82 -6.04
CA VAL A 7 -6.29 -0.81 -5.67
C VAL A 7 -5.52 0.07 -6.64
N ASN A 8 -4.87 1.12 -6.13
CA ASN A 8 -4.14 2.12 -6.91
C ASN A 8 -4.99 2.70 -8.07
N GLY A 9 -6.29 2.90 -7.84
CA GLY A 9 -7.24 3.41 -8.85
C GLY A 9 -7.80 2.36 -9.83
N HIS A 10 -7.41 1.08 -9.69
CA HIS A 10 -7.91 0.00 -10.53
C HIS A 10 -8.90 -0.91 -9.77
N PRO A 11 -10.08 -1.20 -10.34
CA PRO A 11 -11.01 -2.15 -9.75
C PRO A 11 -10.50 -3.59 -9.93
N GLU A 12 -10.49 -4.34 -8.83
CA GLU A 12 -9.98 -5.70 -8.73
C GLU A 12 -11.06 -6.63 -8.15
N HIS A 13 -11.29 -7.76 -8.81
CA HIS A 13 -12.23 -8.79 -8.36
C HIS A 13 -11.45 -10.04 -7.95
N LEU A 14 -11.57 -10.43 -6.69
CA LEU A 14 -10.76 -11.50 -6.10
C LEU A 14 -11.63 -12.55 -5.44
N SER A 15 -11.25 -13.83 -5.61
CA SER A 15 -11.78 -14.92 -4.78
C SER A 15 -10.77 -15.28 -3.69
N VAL A 16 -11.14 -15.08 -2.44
CA VAL A 16 -10.27 -15.27 -1.25
C VAL A 16 -10.99 -16.02 -0.14
N ASP A 17 -10.24 -16.67 0.76
CA ASP A 17 -10.83 -17.19 1.99
C ASP A 17 -11.17 -16.05 2.96
N PRO A 18 -12.19 -16.18 3.84
CA PRO A 18 -12.63 -15.09 4.73
C PRO A 18 -11.54 -14.57 5.68
N GLY A 19 -10.56 -15.41 6.02
CA GLY A 19 -9.44 -15.06 6.90
C GLY A 19 -8.23 -14.45 6.19
N VAL A 20 -8.27 -14.28 4.87
CA VAL A 20 -7.14 -13.72 4.11
C VAL A 20 -6.94 -12.25 4.46
N THR A 21 -5.71 -11.91 4.85
CA THR A 21 -5.31 -10.53 5.13
C THR A 21 -5.26 -9.71 3.84
N LEU A 22 -5.42 -8.39 3.95
CA LEU A 22 -5.26 -7.48 2.82
C LEU A 22 -3.85 -7.59 2.23
N LEU A 23 -2.84 -7.78 3.09
CA LEU A 23 -1.46 -7.99 2.66
C LEU A 23 -1.33 -9.22 1.74
N ASP A 24 -1.88 -10.36 2.17
CA ASP A 24 -1.79 -11.60 1.41
C ASP A 24 -2.64 -11.56 0.13
N ALA A 25 -3.81 -10.92 0.18
CA ALA A 25 -4.63 -10.72 -1.02
C ALA A 25 -3.85 -9.95 -2.11
N LEU A 26 -3.26 -8.81 -1.77
CA LEU A 26 -2.51 -7.99 -2.73
C LEU A 26 -1.25 -8.70 -3.23
N ARG A 27 -0.48 -9.33 -2.34
CA ARG A 27 0.77 -9.98 -2.72
C ARG A 27 0.57 -11.23 -3.55
N GLU A 28 -0.29 -12.13 -3.07
CA GLU A 28 -0.40 -13.49 -3.62
C GLU A 28 -1.44 -13.59 -4.74
N ARG A 29 -2.40 -12.66 -4.82
CA ARG A 29 -3.42 -12.65 -5.90
C ARG A 29 -3.16 -11.61 -6.97
N LEU A 30 -2.62 -10.45 -6.59
CA LEU A 30 -2.38 -9.33 -7.52
C LEU A 30 -0.90 -9.12 -7.85
N GLY A 31 0.03 -9.82 -7.18
CA GLY A 31 1.47 -9.63 -7.39
C GLY A 31 2.00 -8.28 -6.89
N ILE A 32 1.21 -7.54 -6.11
CA ILE A 32 1.58 -6.24 -5.54
C ILE A 32 2.44 -6.49 -4.31
N THR A 33 3.76 -6.43 -4.49
CA THR A 33 4.75 -6.90 -3.51
C THR A 33 5.47 -5.80 -2.74
N GLY A 34 5.20 -4.53 -3.03
CA GLY A 34 5.70 -3.36 -2.33
C GLY A 34 5.41 -3.39 -0.83
N PRO A 35 4.15 -3.60 -0.40
CA PRO A 35 3.83 -3.90 1.00
C PRO A 35 4.53 -5.20 1.45
N LYS A 36 5.26 -5.14 2.57
CA LYS A 36 6.11 -6.26 3.00
C LYS A 36 5.53 -7.01 4.19
N LYS A 37 5.67 -8.35 4.13
CA LYS A 37 5.47 -9.25 5.27
C LYS A 37 6.76 -9.31 6.08
N GLY A 38 6.86 -8.49 7.12
CA GLY A 38 8.03 -8.42 8.00
C GLY A 38 7.86 -9.27 9.27
N CYS A 39 7.04 -8.77 10.20
CA CYS A 39 6.88 -9.37 11.53
C CYS A 39 5.68 -10.31 11.69
N ASP A 40 4.71 -10.28 10.77
CA ASP A 40 3.46 -11.06 10.83
C ASP A 40 2.65 -10.87 12.13
N ARG A 41 2.85 -9.76 12.84
CA ARG A 41 2.24 -9.45 14.15
C ARG A 41 1.98 -7.96 14.38
N GLY A 42 2.07 -7.13 13.33
CA GLY A 42 1.80 -5.69 13.39
C GLY A 42 2.86 -4.80 14.06
N GLN A 43 4.06 -5.30 14.37
CA GLN A 43 5.09 -4.57 15.12
C GLN A 43 6.06 -3.75 14.24
N CYS A 44 6.24 -4.11 12.97
CA CYS A 44 7.30 -3.52 12.12
C CYS A 44 6.84 -2.39 11.18
N GLY A 45 5.54 -2.22 10.94
CA GLY A 45 5.02 -1.22 9.99
C GLY A 45 5.39 -1.44 8.52
N ALA A 46 6.12 -2.50 8.15
CA ALA A 46 6.56 -2.73 6.77
C ALA A 46 5.40 -3.04 5.79
N SER A 47 4.23 -3.39 6.34
CA SER A 47 3.00 -3.65 5.60
C SER A 47 2.07 -2.43 5.53
N THR A 48 2.54 -1.22 5.88
CA THR A 48 1.70 -0.01 5.84
C THR A 48 1.29 0.31 4.42
N MET A 49 0.00 0.59 4.25
CA MET A 49 -0.64 1.12 3.04
C MET A 49 -1.79 2.05 3.43
N HIS A 50 -2.41 2.74 2.48
CA HIS A 50 -3.58 3.58 2.75
C HIS A 50 -4.87 2.85 2.38
N VAL A 51 -5.88 2.89 3.27
CA VAL A 51 -7.26 2.47 2.97
C VAL A 51 -8.19 3.65 3.21
N GLY A 52 -8.85 4.13 2.15
CA GLY A 52 -9.67 5.34 2.17
C GLY A 52 -8.90 6.56 2.65
N GLY A 53 -7.64 6.68 2.22
CA GLY A 53 -6.76 7.75 2.68
C GLY A 53 -6.45 7.67 4.18
N ARG A 54 -6.23 6.48 4.74
CA ARG A 54 -5.73 6.35 6.12
C ARG A 54 -4.69 5.26 6.20
N PRO A 55 -3.55 5.46 6.89
CA PRO A 55 -2.55 4.42 7.08
C PRO A 55 -3.14 3.27 7.88
N VAL A 56 -2.96 2.05 7.37
CA VAL A 56 -3.35 0.81 8.02
C VAL A 56 -2.23 -0.22 7.94
N LEU A 57 -2.18 -1.10 8.93
CA LEU A 57 -1.36 -2.30 8.88
C LEU A 57 -2.15 -3.37 8.11
N SER A 58 -1.85 -3.54 6.83
CA SER A 58 -2.58 -4.48 5.95
C SER A 58 -2.55 -5.93 6.42
N PHE A 59 -1.52 -6.33 7.18
CA PHE A 59 -1.47 -7.64 7.81
C PHE A 59 -2.57 -7.86 8.87
N LEU A 60 -2.98 -6.80 9.58
CA LEU A 60 -4.04 -6.87 10.60
C LEU A 60 -5.42 -6.53 10.03
N THR A 61 -5.55 -6.40 8.71
CA THR A 61 -6.78 -6.02 8.02
C THR A 61 -7.25 -7.20 7.19
N LEU A 62 -8.50 -7.64 7.34
CA LEU A 62 -9.07 -8.67 6.47
C LEU A 62 -9.43 -8.07 5.12
N ALA A 63 -9.05 -8.74 4.02
CA ALA A 63 -9.36 -8.27 2.67
C ALA A 63 -10.88 -8.10 2.46
N ALA A 64 -11.66 -9.03 3.01
CA ALA A 64 -13.13 -9.01 2.96
C ALA A 64 -13.79 -7.84 3.71
N ALA A 65 -13.08 -7.17 4.62
CA ALA A 65 -13.61 -6.05 5.40
C ALA A 65 -13.32 -4.69 4.75
N VAL A 66 -12.54 -4.65 3.66
CA VAL A 66 -12.16 -3.40 2.99
C VAL A 66 -13.25 -2.98 2.02
N THR A 67 -13.78 -1.77 2.22
CA THR A 67 -14.83 -1.16 1.38
C THR A 67 -14.40 0.19 0.79
N LYS A 68 -13.16 0.60 1.02
CA LYS A 68 -12.61 1.88 0.57
C LYS A 68 -11.38 1.66 -0.33
N PRO A 69 -11.01 2.65 -1.16
CA PRO A 69 -9.84 2.54 -2.04
C PRO A 69 -8.55 2.25 -1.28
N VAL A 70 -7.72 1.40 -1.85
CA VAL A 70 -6.41 0.99 -1.34
C VAL A 70 -5.33 1.67 -2.16
N THR A 71 -4.41 2.38 -1.51
CA THR A 71 -3.20 2.93 -2.14
C THR A 71 -1.98 2.27 -1.53
N THR A 72 -1.12 1.70 -2.37
CA THR A 72 0.13 1.04 -2.00
C THR A 72 1.33 1.91 -2.37
N VAL A 73 2.56 1.46 -2.08
CA VAL A 73 3.77 2.22 -2.43
C VAL A 73 3.92 2.34 -3.95
N GLU A 74 3.46 1.33 -4.70
CA GLU A 74 3.43 1.32 -6.17
C GLU A 74 2.52 2.41 -6.73
N GLY A 75 1.49 2.81 -5.99
CA GLY A 75 0.57 3.88 -6.36
C GLY A 75 1.05 5.29 -6.00
N LEU A 76 2.26 5.46 -5.46
CA LEU A 76 2.82 6.79 -5.15
C LEU A 76 3.51 7.44 -6.34
N SER A 77 4.11 6.65 -7.23
CA SER A 77 4.83 7.12 -8.41
C SER A 77 3.92 7.21 -9.62
N THR A 78 4.15 8.20 -10.49
CA THR A 78 3.46 8.33 -11.79
C THR A 78 4.46 8.08 -12.91
N GLY A 79 4.40 6.90 -13.53
CA GLY A 79 5.41 6.48 -14.49
C GLY A 79 6.80 6.44 -13.87
N ASP A 80 7.75 7.16 -14.44
CA ASP A 80 9.13 7.27 -13.94
C ASP A 80 9.31 8.39 -12.90
N GLU A 81 8.25 9.15 -12.59
CA GLU A 81 8.32 10.23 -11.61
C GLU A 81 8.06 9.72 -10.18
N LEU A 82 9.07 9.89 -9.32
CA LEU A 82 8.99 9.56 -7.90
C LEU A 82 8.12 10.57 -7.16
N HIS A 83 7.33 10.07 -6.21
CA HIS A 83 6.66 10.93 -5.24
C HIS A 83 7.71 11.75 -4.45
N PRO A 84 7.44 12.99 -4.03
CA PRO A 84 8.39 13.80 -3.25
C PRO A 84 8.96 13.09 -2.02
N VAL A 85 8.16 12.24 -1.36
CA VAL A 85 8.63 11.39 -0.25
C VAL A 85 9.61 10.31 -0.74
N GLN A 86 9.37 9.68 -1.89
CA GLN A 86 10.31 8.70 -2.45
C GLN A 86 11.62 9.37 -2.89
N GLN A 87 11.54 10.54 -3.53
CA GLN A 87 12.72 11.33 -3.91
C GLN A 87 13.55 11.73 -2.69
N ALA A 88 12.90 12.24 -1.63
CA ALA A 88 13.59 12.60 -0.40
C ALA A 88 14.30 11.41 0.26
N PHE A 89 13.77 10.19 0.15
CA PHE A 89 14.46 9.00 0.64
C PHE A 89 15.72 8.69 -0.16
N ALA A 90 15.69 8.85 -1.49
CA ALA A 90 16.84 8.67 -2.35
C ALA A 90 17.91 9.74 -2.08
N ASP A 91 17.51 11.01 -2.01
CA ASP A 91 18.42 12.14 -1.81
C ASP A 91 19.15 12.11 -0.46
N GLN A 92 18.50 11.55 0.57
CA GLN A 92 19.02 11.51 1.93
C GLN A 92 19.63 10.15 2.31
N ASP A 93 19.79 9.24 1.35
CA ASP A 93 20.27 7.87 1.58
C ASP A 93 19.48 7.17 2.73
N ALA A 94 18.17 7.44 2.80
CA ALA A 94 17.29 6.99 3.87
C ALA A 94 16.84 5.53 3.71
N LEU A 95 17.62 4.73 2.97
CA LEU A 95 17.43 3.30 2.77
C LEU A 95 18.77 2.58 2.97
N GLN A 96 18.69 1.35 3.46
CA GLN A 96 19.83 0.44 3.52
C GLN A 96 19.48 -0.80 2.69
N CYS A 97 18.94 -1.86 3.32
CA CYS A 97 18.40 -3.01 2.59
C CYS A 97 17.09 -2.71 1.83
N GLY A 98 16.49 -1.53 2.03
CA GLY A 98 15.24 -1.10 1.38
C GLY A 98 13.96 -1.79 1.87
N PHE A 99 14.04 -2.82 2.72
CA PHE A 99 12.89 -3.64 3.08
C PHE A 99 11.77 -2.86 3.81
N CYS A 100 12.15 -1.95 4.71
CA CYS A 100 11.19 -1.14 5.45
C CYS A 100 10.76 0.14 4.70
N THR A 101 11.45 0.50 3.62
CA THR A 101 11.22 1.74 2.86
C THR A 101 9.78 1.90 2.37
N PRO A 102 9.10 0.86 1.84
CA PRO A 102 7.70 0.97 1.44
C PRO A 102 6.78 1.45 2.56
N GLY A 103 6.77 0.73 3.69
CA GLY A 103 5.91 1.09 4.83
C GLY A 103 6.27 2.45 5.43
N GLN A 104 7.57 2.79 5.43
CA GLN A 104 8.08 4.09 5.86
C GLN A 104 7.66 5.24 4.95
N GLY A 105 7.64 5.03 3.63
CA GLY A 105 7.16 5.99 2.64
C GLY A 105 5.66 6.22 2.76
N MET A 106 4.89 5.13 2.89
CA MET A 106 3.44 5.23 3.12
C MET A 106 3.13 5.97 4.43
N SER A 107 3.83 5.66 5.53
CA SER A 107 3.61 6.32 6.83
C SER A 107 3.92 7.82 6.83
N ARG A 108 4.81 8.29 5.94
CA ARG A 108 5.21 9.69 5.82
C ARG A 108 4.43 10.45 4.74
N THR A 109 3.70 9.73 3.89
CA THR A 109 2.87 10.35 2.85
C THR A 109 1.52 10.69 3.44
N SER A 110 1.08 11.95 3.31
CA SER A 110 -0.25 12.32 3.76
C SER A 110 -1.29 11.69 2.84
N SER A 111 -2.38 11.22 3.42
CA SER A 111 -3.42 10.54 2.67
C SER A 111 -4.23 11.41 1.71
N ALA A 112 -4.07 12.74 1.78
CA ALA A 112 -4.67 13.69 0.86
C ALA A 112 -3.99 13.69 -0.52
N THR A 113 -2.68 13.41 -0.56
CA THR A 113 -1.87 13.52 -1.80
C THR A 113 -2.25 12.52 -2.90
N ALA A 114 -2.71 11.32 -2.53
CA ALA A 114 -3.15 10.31 -3.52
C ALA A 114 -4.43 10.74 -4.28
N ALA A 115 -5.27 11.60 -3.69
CA ALA A 115 -6.47 12.13 -4.36
C ALA A 115 -6.19 13.42 -5.14
N GLU A 116 -5.23 14.24 -4.70
CA GLU A 116 -4.87 15.50 -5.36
C GLU A 116 -4.10 15.30 -6.68
N GLN A 117 -3.33 14.22 -6.82
CA GLN A 117 -2.55 13.98 -8.05
C GLN A 117 -3.41 13.58 -9.26
N SER A 118 -4.57 12.94 -9.06
CA SER A 118 -5.53 12.67 -10.16
C SER A 118 -6.40 13.87 -10.54
N ALA A 119 -6.41 14.94 -9.73
CA ALA A 119 -7.24 16.13 -9.99
C ALA A 119 -6.49 17.25 -10.74
N ASN A 120 -5.19 17.09 -10.99
CA ASN A 120 -4.34 18.11 -11.62
C ASN A 120 -3.61 17.61 -12.88
N SER A 121 -4.17 16.59 -13.56
CA SER A 121 -3.75 16.12 -14.88
C SER A 121 -4.86 16.31 -15.91
#